data_AF-A0A059CNG0-F1
#
_entry.id   AF-A0A059CNG0-F1
#
_cell.length_a   1.000
_cell.length_b   1.000
_cell.length_c   1.000
_cell.angle_alpha   90.00
_cell.angle_beta   90.00
_cell.angle_gamma   90.00
#
_symmetry.space_group_name_H-M   'P 1'
#
loop_
_entity.id
_entity.type
_entity.pdbx_description
1 polymer ?
#
loop_
_entity_poly.entity_id
_entity_poly.type
_entity_poly.pdbx_seq_one_letter_code
_entity_poly.pdbx_strand_id
1 'polypeptide(L)'
;MEISCENFLELFCIDHDMGLCEVDAFTDTAFKGNPAAVCILEEERDEEWLQAVAREFNFSETCYLTGASSSELAGSGKGGPSPRFRLRWFTPVEE
;
A
#
# COMPACT_ATOMS: atom_id res chain seq x y z
N MET A 1 -8.06 -10.75 -1.49
CA MET A 1 -6.60 -10.82 -1.59
C MET A 1 -6.12 -10.89 -0.16
N GLU A 2 -5.84 -12.10 0.32
CA GLU A 2 -5.33 -12.30 1.68
C GLU A 2 -3.86 -11.90 1.65
N ILE A 3 -3.53 -10.79 2.30
CA ILE A 3 -2.14 -10.34 2.44
C ILE A 3 -1.56 -11.20 3.56
N SER A 4 -0.80 -12.23 3.19
CA SER A 4 -0.08 -13.06 4.15
C SER A 4 1.17 -12.29 4.60
N CYS A 5 1.01 -11.45 5.63
CA CYS A 5 2.10 -10.68 6.23
C CYS A 5 3.02 -11.58 7.08
N GLU A 6 3.79 -12.48 6.49
CA GLU A 6 4.70 -13.36 7.26
C GLU A 6 6.18 -12.95 7.20
N ASN A 7 6.56 -11.89 6.49
CA ASN A 7 7.96 -11.43 6.46
C ASN A 7 8.10 -9.98 6.95
N PHE A 8 8.13 -9.85 8.27
CA PHE A 8 8.41 -8.62 9.00
C PHE A 8 9.92 -8.47 9.21
N LEU A 9 10.70 -8.18 8.17
CA LEU A 9 12.14 -7.93 8.31
C LEU A 9 12.58 -6.70 7.52
N GLU A 10 12.98 -5.68 8.29
CA GLU A 10 13.63 -4.41 7.94
C GLU A 10 12.79 -3.39 7.14
N LEU A 11 11.84 -2.78 7.87
CA LEU A 11 11.23 -1.51 7.49
C LEU A 11 12.28 -0.40 7.53
N PHE A 12 12.68 0.11 6.37
CA PHE A 12 13.28 1.44 6.30
C PHE A 12 12.20 2.46 6.71
N CYS A 13 12.31 3.03 7.92
CA CYS A 13 11.52 4.20 8.32
C CYS A 13 12.00 5.42 7.51
N ILE A 14 11.43 5.62 6.32
CA ILE A 14 11.59 6.87 5.56
C ILE A 14 10.81 8.00 6.25
N ASP A 15 9.77 7.66 7.03
CA ASP A 15 8.97 8.58 7.85
C ASP A 15 8.38 7.85 9.07
N HIS A 16 8.25 8.50 10.24
CA HIS A 16 7.74 7.85 11.47
C HIS A 16 6.23 7.54 11.39
N ASP A 17 5.52 8.18 10.46
CA ASP A 17 4.07 8.03 10.23
C ASP A 17 3.74 7.21 8.97
N MET A 18 4.72 6.52 8.39
CA MET A 18 4.51 5.64 7.22
C MET A 18 4.76 4.18 7.56
N GLY A 19 3.70 3.37 7.47
CA GLY A 19 3.83 1.92 7.45
C GLY A 19 4.22 1.45 6.06
N LEU A 20 5.17 0.53 5.94
CA LEU A 20 5.52 -0.12 4.69
C LEU A 20 5.39 -1.63 4.89
N CYS A 21 5.00 -2.38 3.87
CA CYS A 21 5.20 -3.81 3.84
C CYS A 21 5.50 -4.27 2.42
N GLU A 22 6.46 -5.16 2.27
CA GLU A 22 6.68 -5.89 1.02
C GLU A 22 5.77 -7.12 1.04
N VAL A 23 5.06 -7.33 -0.07
CA VAL A 23 4.12 -8.45 -0.23
C VAL A 23 4.44 -9.21 -1.50
N ASP A 24 4.45 -10.53 -1.41
CA ASP A 24 4.55 -11.42 -2.56
C ASP A 24 3.15 -11.80 -3.05
N ALA A 25 2.69 -11.17 -4.15
CA ALA A 25 1.37 -11.43 -4.69
C ALA A 25 1.30 -12.75 -5.48
N PHE A 26 0.12 -13.37 -5.48
CA PHE A 26 -0.20 -14.63 -6.19
C PHE A 26 0.58 -15.86 -5.71
N THR A 27 1.12 -15.81 -4.49
CA THR A 27 1.75 -16.95 -3.84
C THR A 27 1.45 -16.98 -2.35
N ASP A 28 1.57 -18.17 -1.79
CA ASP A 28 1.56 -18.51 -0.37
C ASP A 28 2.97 -18.81 0.17
N THR A 29 4.00 -18.71 -0.67
CA THR A 29 5.40 -18.99 -0.33
C THR A 29 6.22 -17.72 -0.45
N ALA A 30 7.02 -17.39 0.58
CA ALA A 30 7.93 -16.25 0.52
C ALA A 30 8.90 -16.32 -0.67
N PHE A 31 9.23 -15.16 -1.25
CA PHE A 31 10.13 -15.00 -2.39
C PHE A 31 9.65 -15.71 -3.67
N LYS A 32 8.34 -15.88 -3.82
CA LYS A 32 7.68 -16.40 -5.02
C LYS A 32 6.61 -15.40 -5.48
N GLY A 33 6.09 -15.56 -6.69
CA GLY A 33 5.05 -14.66 -7.20
C GLY A 33 5.59 -13.30 -7.65
N ASN A 34 4.82 -12.24 -7.42
CA ASN A 34 5.14 -10.87 -7.82
C ASN A 34 5.33 -9.97 -6.58
N PRO A 35 6.57 -9.53 -6.28
CA PRO A 35 6.81 -8.64 -5.15
C PRO A 35 6.21 -7.25 -5.43
N ALA A 36 5.52 -6.71 -4.45
CA ALA A 36 4.96 -5.36 -4.48
C ALA A 36 5.18 -4.67 -3.13
N ALA A 37 5.44 -3.36 -3.16
CA ALA A 37 5.47 -2.55 -1.95
C ALA A 37 4.07 -2.03 -1.63
N VAL A 38 3.68 -2.07 -0.37
CA VAL A 38 2.42 -1.52 0.15
C VAL A 38 2.74 -0.52 1.25
N CYS A 39 2.47 0.75 0.98
CA CYS A 39 2.69 1.88 1.87
C CYS A 39 1.36 2.31 2.50
N ILE A 40 1.27 2.29 3.83
CA ILE A 40 0.14 2.78 4.61
C ILE A 40 0.47 4.19 5.07
N LEU A 41 -0.33 5.15 4.62
CA LEU A 41 -0.18 6.57 4.90
C LEU A 41 -1.35 7.07 5.77
N GLU A 42 -1.06 7.86 6.79
CA GLU A 42 -2.10 8.54 7.59
C GLU A 42 -2.82 9.63 6.79
N GLU A 43 -2.08 10.33 5.92
CA GLU A 43 -2.57 11.42 5.06
C GLU A 43 -2.19 11.20 3.59
N GLU A 44 -2.99 11.76 2.67
CA GLU A 44 -2.70 11.66 1.24
C GLU A 44 -1.49 12.53 0.90
N ARG A 45 -0.53 11.94 0.18
CA ARG A 45 0.65 12.65 -0.35
C ARG A 45 0.43 13.01 -1.81
N ASP A 46 1.15 14.03 -2.25
CA ASP A 46 1.12 14.48 -3.64
C ASP A 46 1.67 13.42 -4.60
N GLU A 47 1.19 13.43 -5.83
CA GLU A 47 1.56 12.45 -6.86
C GLU A 47 3.07 12.42 -7.14
N GLU A 48 3.74 13.58 -7.16
CA GLU A 48 5.19 13.66 -7.35
C GLU A 48 5.95 12.91 -6.26
N TRP A 49 5.46 12.99 -5.01
CA TRP A 49 6.04 12.28 -3.88
C TRP A 49 5.79 10.78 -3.99
N LEU A 50 4.56 10.37 -4.31
CA LEU A 50 4.19 8.95 -4.50
C LEU A 50 4.99 8.32 -5.63
N GLN A 51 5.20 9.05 -6.73
CA GLN A 51 6.01 8.59 -7.85
C GLN A 51 7.51 8.50 -7.50
N ALA A 52 8.03 9.44 -6.69
CA ALA A 52 9.42 9.40 -6.22
C ALA A 52 9.67 8.19 -5.31
N VAL A 53 8.72 7.88 -4.42
CA VAL A 53 8.79 6.71 -3.55
C VAL A 53 8.69 5.41 -4.35
N ALA A 54 7.79 5.33 -5.34
CA ALA A 54 7.69 4.16 -6.22
C ALA A 54 8.99 3.93 -7.03
N ARG A 55 9.67 5.02 -7.42
CA ARG A 55 10.99 4.97 -8.08
C ARG A 55 12.09 4.48 -7.15
N GLU A 56 12.09 4.91 -5.90
CA GLU A 56 13.09 4.51 -4.90
C GLU A 56 13.01 3.01 -4.61
N PHE A 57 11.79 2.48 -4.47
CA PHE A 57 11.59 1.05 -4.25
C PHE A 57 11.88 0.18 -5.48
N ASN A 58 11.65 0.71 -6.69
CA ASN A 58 11.93 0.04 -7.95
C ASN A 58 11.27 -1.36 -8.10
N PHE A 59 10.15 -1.59 -7.40
CA PHE A 59 9.29 -2.75 -7.59
C PHE A 59 8.39 -2.56 -8.83
N SER A 60 7.87 -3.67 -9.37
CA SER A 60 6.93 -3.65 -10.50
C SER A 60 5.72 -2.76 -10.20
N GLU A 61 5.20 -2.85 -8.97
CA GLU A 61 4.07 -2.07 -8.47
C GLU A 61 4.32 -1.61 -7.02
N THR A 62 3.94 -0.37 -6.73
CA THR A 62 3.86 0.21 -5.38
C THR A 62 2.44 0.67 -5.11
N CYS A 63 1.85 0.22 -4.01
CA CYS A 63 0.50 0.55 -3.59
C CYS A 63 0.52 1.51 -2.40
N TYR A 64 -0.32 2.53 -2.43
CA TYR A 64 -0.51 3.46 -1.33
C TYR A 64 -1.93 3.34 -0.77
N LEU A 65 -2.01 3.09 0.53
CA LEU A 65 -3.22 2.96 1.32
C LEU A 65 -3.38 4.19 2.21
N THR A 66 -4.40 5.00 1.94
CA THR A 66 -4.74 6.15 2.80
C THR A 66 -6.03 5.87 3.55
N GLY A 67 -6.05 6.16 4.86
CA GLY A 67 -7.27 6.03 5.66
C GLY A 67 -8.37 6.96 5.14
N ALA A 68 -9.53 6.42 4.77
CA ALA A 68 -10.67 7.23 4.40
C ALA A 68 -11.58 7.47 5.60
N SER A 69 -11.93 8.73 5.84
CA SER A 69 -12.98 9.05 6.81
C SER A 69 -14.30 8.38 6.40
N SER A 70 -15.01 7.82 7.38
CA SER A 70 -16.28 7.12 7.17
C SER A 70 -17.35 7.98 6.47
N SER A 71 -17.18 9.30 6.40
CA SER A 71 -18.09 10.23 5.72
C SER A 71 -17.81 10.41 4.22
N GLU A 72 -16.59 10.15 3.74
CA GLU A 72 -16.18 10.49 2.37
C GLU A 72 -16.46 9.38 1.35
N LEU A 73 -16.56 8.12 1.81
CA LEU A 73 -16.94 6.98 0.98
C LEU A 73 -18.26 6.41 1.44
N ALA A 74 -19.33 7.19 1.41
CA ALA A 74 -20.71 6.73 1.64
C ALA A 74 -21.22 5.82 0.49
N GLY A 75 -20.49 4.74 0.20
CA GLY A 75 -20.94 3.64 -0.64
C GLY A 75 -21.64 2.60 0.22
N SER A 76 -22.96 2.51 0.05
CA SER A 76 -23.91 1.59 0.69
C SER A 76 -23.49 0.11 0.63
N GLY A 77 -22.61 -0.32 1.54
CA GLY A 77 -22.35 -1.73 1.81
C GLY A 77 -23.17 -2.17 3.01
N LYS A 78 -24.00 -3.21 2.88
CA LYS A 78 -24.68 -3.86 4.01
C LYS A 78 -23.66 -4.67 4.82
N GLY A 79 -22.89 -4.00 5.65
CA GLY A 79 -21.96 -4.58 6.61
C GLY A 79 -21.67 -3.52 7.66
N GLY A 80 -21.30 -3.90 8.88
CA GLY A 80 -20.96 -2.96 9.96
C GLY A 80 -19.81 -2.00 9.59
N PRO A 81 -19.32 -1.18 10.54
CA PRO A 81 -18.25 -0.24 10.27
C PRO A 81 -16.96 -0.98 9.88
N SER A 82 -16.72 -1.15 8.58
CA SER A 82 -15.45 -1.60 8.05
C SER A 82 -14.55 -0.39 7.80
N PRO A 83 -13.27 -0.43 8.21
CA PRO A 83 -12.34 0.62 7.86
C PRO A 83 -12.24 0.69 6.32
N ARG A 84 -12.36 1.90 5.77
CA ARG A 84 -12.27 2.16 4.33
C ARG A 84 -10.92 2.80 4.05
N PHE A 85 -10.31 2.37 2.96
CA PHE A 85 -9.03 2.89 2.51
C PHE A 85 -9.16 3.36 1.06
N ARG A 86 -8.47 4.44 0.73
CA ARG A 86 -8.20 4.85 -0.64
C ARG A 86 -6.95 4.12 -1.10
N LEU A 87 -7.00 3.57 -2.31
CA LEU A 87 -5.91 2.82 -2.93
C LEU A 87 -5.41 3.60 -4.14
N ARG A 88 -4.10 3.84 -4.22
CA ARG A 88 -3.42 4.32 -5.43
C ARG A 88 -2.28 3.37 -5.79
N TRP A 89 -2.11 3.08 -7.07
CA TRP A 89 -1.08 2.17 -7.57
C TRP A 89 -0.13 2.94 -8.47
N PHE A 90 1.16 2.74 -8.30
CA PHE A 90 2.18 3.35 -9.12
C PHE A 90 3.16 2.29 -9.58
N THR A 91 3.59 2.43 -10.83
CA THR A 91 4.82 1.81 -11.32
C THR A 91 5.99 2.79 -11.11
N PRO A 92 7.25 2.37 -11.32
CA PRO A 92 8.39 3.29 -11.23
C PRO A 92 8.36 4.45 -12.25
N VAL A 93 7.51 4.39 -13.28
CA VAL A 93 7.47 5.40 -14.34
C VAL A 93 6.16 6.17 -14.42
N GLU A 94 5.05 5.56 -14.02
CA GLU A 94 3.68 6.08 -14.21
C GLU A 94 2.74 5.62 -13.07
N GLU A 95 1.64 6.35 -12.85
CA GLU A 95 0.47 5.91 -12.08
C GLU A 95 -0.44 5.00 -12.92
#